data_AF-A0A352EUA4-F1
#
_entry.id   AF-A0A352EUA4-F1
#
_cell.length_a   1.000
_cell.length_b   1.000
_cell.length_c   1.000
_cell.angle_alpha   90.00
_cell.angle_beta   90.00
_cell.angle_gamma   90.00
#
_symmetry.space_group_name_H-M   'P 1'
#
loop_
_entity.id
_entity.type
_entity.pdbx_description
1 polymer ?
#
loop_
_entity_poly.entity_id
_entity_poly.type
_entity_poly.pdbx_seq_one_letter_code
_entity_poly.pdbx_strand_id
1 'polypeptide(L)'
;MNEVDQIETLNSLAEVASRRERPREGSRLASVRVSPGSYLAAASVLTFVSGLLLRSERDIYALAVVALAWLVIPLLAWRDRIEFDGAALSRRGFAPALLRLLGIGPKKLRLEQFERVETQAVRTIKKGGKVRYRYRTQIAGRKVEFTFASGGKSYRNMVRQLFPLIHDDKMDLRTIELRDYLCDPKELDAEVNELQLASSDVLETATPDFKLGGSKRSGSDGVADPDGEPAMEPGRALLLGELGSKLRVAGRLAEAREAFRRALTAFPNDGRLLFEFSRLLRSQASSAGDAKLLQRSRAALRLAAQRAAAEPGLLTSIGEIFLEWGELNAARRNLQKASAMEPRNFKARVGLANLALRDGKLAHVINQYRDASMAASDKALVDYARREADYYAQLNDDDDYLNSELRRINWLQHSLRIRRLAARVTNASILVALVAAYFDSSFAGICWSLATSSLFAWVLSLFGIKLLGRRSTPRLVE
;
A
#
# COMPACT_ATOMS: atom_id res chain seq x y z
N MET A 1 55.20 9.35 33.63
CA MET A 1 53.87 8.85 34.06
C MET A 1 52.71 9.65 33.48
N ASN A 2 52.84 10.95 33.16
CA ASN A 2 51.71 11.75 32.68
C ASN A 2 51.29 11.56 31.21
N GLU A 3 52.20 11.16 30.30
CA GLU A 3 51.83 11.05 28.87
C GLU A 3 51.04 9.77 28.55
N VAL A 4 51.31 8.67 29.28
CA VAL A 4 50.60 7.40 29.07
C VAL A 4 49.14 7.51 29.52
N ASP A 5 48.90 8.10 30.70
CA ASP A 5 47.54 8.36 31.20
C ASP A 5 46.77 9.35 30.30
N GLN A 6 47.45 10.33 29.71
CA GLN A 6 46.82 11.25 28.76
C GLN A 6 46.42 10.57 27.44
N ILE A 7 47.23 9.64 26.94
CA ILE A 7 46.90 8.87 25.74
C ILE A 7 45.73 7.92 26.02
N GLU A 8 45.69 7.29 27.20
CA GLU A 8 44.62 6.38 27.60
C GLU A 8 43.28 7.11 27.83
N THR A 9 43.33 8.32 28.39
CA THR A 9 42.16 9.19 28.54
C THR A 9 41.65 9.73 27.21
N LEU A 10 42.54 10.09 26.27
CA LEU A 10 42.14 10.50 24.92
C LEU A 10 41.56 9.33 24.10
N ASN A 11 42.11 8.13 24.24
CA ASN A 11 41.57 6.93 23.59
C ASN A 11 40.22 6.53 24.16
N SER A 12 40.03 6.60 25.48
CA SER A 12 38.71 6.35 26.10
C SER A 12 37.69 7.44 25.74
N LEU A 13 38.10 8.71 25.63
CA LEU A 13 37.24 9.79 25.13
C LEU A 13 36.88 9.59 23.65
N ALA A 14 37.81 9.13 22.81
CA ALA A 14 37.56 8.79 21.41
C ALA A 14 36.66 7.54 21.28
N GLU A 15 36.80 6.56 22.18
CA GLU A 15 35.91 5.41 22.24
C GLU A 15 34.49 5.81 22.71
N VAL A 16 34.38 6.74 23.66
CA VAL A 16 33.09 7.30 24.11
C VAL A 16 32.45 8.20 23.03
N ALA A 17 33.25 8.97 22.29
CA ALA A 17 32.79 9.78 21.16
C ALA A 17 32.31 8.89 20.01
N SER A 18 33.07 7.86 19.64
CA SER A 18 32.65 6.88 18.63
C SER A 18 31.45 6.04 19.09
N ARG A 19 31.27 5.77 20.39
CA ARG A 19 30.03 5.19 20.95
C ARG A 19 28.84 6.15 20.94
N ARG A 20 29.05 7.47 20.94
CA ARG A 20 28.01 8.50 20.77
C ARG A 20 27.63 8.72 19.30
N GLU A 21 28.58 8.58 18.39
CA GLU A 21 28.39 8.71 16.94
C GLU A 21 27.87 7.44 16.27
N ARG A 22 28.16 6.25 16.84
CA ARG A 22 27.42 5.04 16.48
C ARG A 22 25.94 5.31 16.78
N PRO A 23 25.03 5.29 15.79
CA PRO A 23 23.61 5.45 16.07
C PRO A 23 23.25 4.39 17.09
N ARG A 24 22.79 4.82 18.28
CA ARG A 24 22.40 3.92 19.38
C ARG A 24 21.60 2.76 18.80
N GLU A 25 22.18 1.56 18.77
CA GLU A 25 21.44 0.36 18.39
C GLU A 25 20.21 0.28 19.31
N GLY A 26 19.04 0.62 18.77
CA GLY A 26 17.78 0.58 19.52
C GLY A 26 17.12 1.91 19.88
N SER A 27 17.57 3.08 19.40
CA SER A 27 16.72 4.27 19.48
C SER A 27 15.57 4.17 18.47
N ARG A 28 14.44 3.62 18.93
CA ARG A 28 13.18 3.53 18.19
C ARG A 28 12.86 4.87 17.50
N LEU A 29 12.99 4.93 16.18
CA LEU A 29 12.70 6.13 15.40
C LEU A 29 11.20 6.28 15.14
N ALA A 30 10.57 5.17 14.77
CA ALA A 30 9.14 5.15 14.49
C ALA A 30 8.47 3.86 14.97
N SER A 31 7.16 3.95 15.21
CA SER A 31 6.37 2.75 15.43
C SER A 31 4.93 2.91 15.03
N VAL A 32 4.35 1.79 14.59
CA VAL A 32 2.96 1.69 14.20
C VAL A 32 2.33 0.49 14.89
N ARG A 33 1.07 0.61 15.30
CA ARG A 33 0.33 -0.54 15.86
C ARG A 33 0.07 -1.56 14.76
N VAL A 34 0.17 -2.84 15.11
CA VAL A 34 -0.20 -3.92 14.20
C VAL A 34 -1.71 -3.89 13.97
N SER A 35 -2.16 -4.25 12.77
CA SER A 35 -3.59 -4.34 12.50
C SER A 35 -4.26 -5.36 13.44
N PRO A 36 -5.38 -5.02 14.10
CA PRO A 36 -5.99 -5.87 15.12
C PRO A 36 -6.72 -7.09 14.52
N GLY A 37 -6.79 -7.22 13.19
CA GLY A 37 -7.65 -8.21 12.53
C GLY A 37 -7.39 -9.67 12.95
N SER A 38 -6.13 -10.06 13.16
CA SER A 38 -5.80 -11.41 13.65
C SER A 38 -6.21 -11.63 15.11
N TYR A 39 -6.11 -10.60 15.94
CA TYR A 39 -6.57 -10.63 17.34
C TYR A 39 -8.09 -10.67 17.43
N LEU A 40 -8.79 -9.87 16.62
CA LEU A 40 -10.26 -9.88 16.54
C LEU A 40 -10.78 -11.24 16.07
N ALA A 41 -10.11 -11.86 15.10
CA ALA A 41 -10.41 -13.22 14.66
C ALA A 41 -10.23 -14.26 15.80
N ALA A 42 -9.16 -14.14 16.59
CA ALA A 42 -8.96 -15.02 17.74
C ALA A 42 -10.04 -14.80 18.82
N ALA A 43 -10.38 -13.53 19.12
CA ALA A 43 -11.43 -13.19 20.07
C ALA A 43 -12.81 -13.69 19.62
N SER A 44 -13.14 -13.62 18.32
CA SER A 44 -14.40 -14.15 17.80
C SER A 44 -14.50 -15.67 17.92
N VAL A 45 -13.40 -16.39 17.65
CA VAL A 45 -13.36 -17.86 17.82
C VAL A 45 -13.53 -18.23 19.30
N LEU A 46 -12.84 -17.56 20.21
CA LEU A 46 -12.97 -17.82 21.64
C LEU A 46 -14.35 -17.47 22.17
N THR A 47 -14.96 -16.39 21.70
CA THR A 47 -16.34 -16.03 22.06
C THR A 47 -17.31 -17.14 21.65
N PHE A 48 -17.12 -17.71 20.44
CA PHE A 48 -17.93 -18.85 19.99
C PHE A 48 -17.69 -20.11 20.85
N VAL A 49 -16.44 -20.44 21.15
CA VAL A 49 -16.08 -21.56 22.03
C VAL A 49 -16.72 -21.40 23.41
N SER A 50 -16.75 -20.19 23.96
CA SER A 50 -17.46 -19.93 25.20
C SER A 50 -18.96 -20.19 25.10
N GLY A 51 -19.60 -19.82 23.98
CA GLY A 51 -21.02 -20.11 23.76
C GLY A 51 -21.32 -21.61 23.77
N LEU A 52 -20.42 -22.42 23.19
CA LEU A 52 -20.50 -23.87 23.26
C LEU A 52 -20.30 -24.40 24.69
N LEU A 53 -19.39 -23.81 25.46
CA LEU A 53 -19.15 -24.20 26.85
C LEU A 53 -20.35 -23.91 27.77
N LEU A 54 -21.02 -22.76 27.58
CA LEU A 54 -22.29 -22.45 28.27
C LEU A 54 -23.35 -23.51 27.98
N ARG A 55 -23.46 -23.94 26.71
CA ARG A 55 -24.41 -24.99 26.31
C ARG A 55 -24.06 -26.36 26.92
N SER A 56 -22.80 -26.60 27.24
CA SER A 56 -22.35 -27.83 27.91
C SER A 56 -22.41 -27.77 29.45
N GLU A 57 -23.09 -26.77 30.01
CA GLU A 57 -23.22 -26.54 31.47
C GLU A 57 -21.86 -26.35 32.17
N ARG A 58 -20.87 -25.81 31.44
CA ARG A 58 -19.50 -25.55 31.92
C ARG A 58 -19.29 -24.06 32.17
N ASP A 59 -20.15 -23.46 32.99
CA ASP A 59 -20.28 -22.00 33.11
C ASP A 59 -19.01 -21.28 33.54
N ILE A 60 -18.24 -21.85 34.47
CA ILE A 60 -16.97 -21.29 34.94
C ILE A 60 -15.95 -21.20 33.80
N TYR A 61 -15.85 -22.27 32.99
CA TYR A 61 -14.93 -22.31 31.86
C TYR A 61 -15.37 -21.37 30.74
N ALA A 62 -16.68 -21.28 30.50
CA ALA A 62 -17.22 -20.29 29.56
C ALA A 62 -16.84 -18.86 29.97
N LEU A 63 -17.11 -18.48 31.22
CA LEU A 63 -16.79 -17.15 31.74
C LEU A 63 -15.29 -16.83 31.63
N ALA A 64 -14.43 -17.79 31.95
CA ALA A 64 -12.98 -17.65 31.77
C ALA A 64 -12.58 -17.41 30.30
N VAL A 65 -13.19 -18.13 29.35
CA VAL A 65 -12.89 -17.99 27.91
C VAL A 65 -13.40 -16.64 27.36
N VAL A 66 -14.58 -16.17 27.76
CA VAL A 66 -15.06 -14.81 27.38
C VAL A 66 -14.14 -13.73 27.95
N ALA A 67 -13.75 -13.86 29.22
CA ALA A 67 -12.84 -12.92 29.86
C ALA A 67 -11.49 -12.86 29.11
N LEU A 68 -10.93 -14.01 28.71
CA LEU A 68 -9.75 -14.08 27.86
C LEU A 68 -9.97 -13.39 26.50
N ALA A 69 -11.12 -13.63 25.87
CA ALA A 69 -11.47 -13.09 24.56
C ALA A 69 -11.57 -11.57 24.53
N TRP A 70 -12.15 -10.95 25.56
CA TRP A 70 -12.49 -9.52 25.54
C TRP A 70 -11.70 -8.64 26.52
N LEU A 71 -11.02 -9.21 27.52
CA LEU A 71 -10.12 -8.44 28.40
C LEU A 71 -8.66 -8.60 27.96
N VAL A 72 -8.22 -9.84 27.73
CA VAL A 72 -6.80 -10.12 27.48
C VAL A 72 -6.43 -9.86 26.02
N ILE A 73 -7.15 -10.43 25.05
CA ILE A 73 -6.78 -10.30 23.63
C ILE A 73 -6.75 -8.85 23.13
N PRO A 74 -7.72 -7.97 23.44
CA PRO A 74 -7.65 -6.57 23.04
C PRO A 74 -6.47 -5.84 23.67
N LEU A 75 -6.12 -6.16 24.92
CA LEU A 75 -4.93 -5.60 25.59
C LEU A 75 -3.63 -6.06 24.92
N LEU A 76 -3.56 -7.33 24.52
CA LEU A 76 -2.43 -7.87 23.74
C LEU A 76 -2.34 -7.19 22.36
N ALA A 77 -3.46 -7.00 21.67
CA ALA A 77 -3.52 -6.31 20.39
C ALA A 77 -3.08 -4.85 20.49
N TRP A 78 -3.43 -4.17 21.59
CA TRP A 78 -3.07 -2.78 21.82
C TRP A 78 -1.57 -2.57 22.07
N ARG A 79 -0.92 -3.56 22.69
CA ARG A 79 0.53 -3.53 23.00
C ARG A 79 1.42 -4.02 21.85
N ASP A 80 0.85 -4.65 20.84
CA ASP A 80 1.60 -5.18 19.69
C ASP A 80 1.92 -4.09 18.66
N ARG A 81 3.21 -3.90 18.39
CA ARG A 81 3.72 -2.80 17.55
C ARG A 81 4.79 -3.28 16.59
N ILE A 82 4.85 -2.62 15.44
CA ILE A 82 5.98 -2.69 14.51
C ILE A 82 6.85 -1.48 14.79
N GLU A 83 8.14 -1.73 15.01
CA GLU A 83 9.14 -0.72 15.35
C GLU A 83 10.18 -0.65 14.24
N PHE A 84 10.61 0.57 13.95
CA PHE A 84 11.67 0.87 13.01
C PHE A 84 12.81 1.57 13.74
N ASP A 85 14.00 0.97 13.65
CA ASP A 85 15.21 1.41 14.36
C ASP A 85 16.20 2.13 13.42
N GLY A 86 15.77 2.54 12.22
CA GLY A 86 16.63 3.17 11.20
C GLY A 86 17.25 2.18 10.21
N ALA A 87 17.55 0.96 10.65
CA ALA A 87 18.13 -0.08 9.79
C ALA A 87 17.21 -1.28 9.54
N ALA A 88 16.27 -1.56 10.44
CA ALA A 88 15.43 -2.75 10.37
C ALA A 88 14.03 -2.53 10.94
N LEU A 89 13.08 -3.28 10.39
CA LEU A 89 11.74 -3.45 10.92
C LEU A 89 11.68 -4.68 11.81
N SER A 90 11.10 -4.52 12.99
CA SER A 90 10.83 -5.63 13.90
C SER A 90 9.41 -5.53 14.44
N ARG A 91 8.79 -6.68 14.74
CA ARG A 91 7.53 -6.72 15.49
C ARG A 91 7.83 -7.00 16.95
N ARG A 92 7.44 -6.06 17.80
CA ARG A 92 7.59 -6.14 19.25
C ARG A 92 6.23 -6.20 19.90
N GLY A 93 5.98 -7.26 20.64
CA GLY A 93 4.69 -7.51 21.28
C GLY A 93 4.62 -8.90 21.87
N PHE A 94 3.43 -9.28 22.36
CA PHE A 94 3.21 -10.58 22.99
C PHE A 94 3.22 -11.74 21.98
N ALA A 95 2.66 -11.55 20.78
CA ALA A 95 2.65 -12.61 19.77
C ALA A 95 4.07 -13.08 19.37
N PRO A 96 5.05 -12.18 19.11
CA PRO A 96 6.45 -12.57 18.96
C PRO A 96 7.11 -13.22 20.18
N ALA A 97 6.68 -12.88 21.40
CA ALA A 97 7.18 -13.50 22.63
C ALA A 97 6.65 -14.95 22.78
N LEU A 98 5.37 -15.16 22.47
CA LEU A 98 4.76 -16.48 22.42
C LEU A 98 5.38 -17.37 21.34
N LEU A 99 5.65 -16.79 20.16
CA LEU A 99 6.33 -17.50 19.08
C LEU A 99 7.76 -17.92 19.47
N ARG A 100 8.46 -17.11 20.27
CA ARG A 100 9.78 -17.47 20.80
C ARG A 100 9.73 -18.67 21.74
N LEU A 101 8.69 -18.79 22.57
CA LEU A 101 8.47 -19.98 23.40
C LEU A 101 8.26 -21.25 22.56
N LEU A 102 7.74 -21.10 21.34
CA LEU A 102 7.54 -22.19 20.37
C LEU A 102 8.76 -22.41 19.45
N GLY A 103 9.93 -21.84 19.79
CA GLY A 103 11.17 -21.99 18.99
C GLY A 103 11.17 -21.23 17.66
N ILE A 104 10.17 -20.38 17.39
CA ILE A 104 10.08 -19.58 16.17
C ILE A 104 10.79 -18.24 16.40
N GLY A 105 11.91 -18.03 15.70
CA GLY A 105 12.73 -16.82 15.80
C GLY A 105 11.96 -15.52 15.51
N PRO A 106 12.41 -14.38 16.07
CA PRO A 106 11.76 -13.10 15.89
C PRO A 106 11.77 -12.70 14.41
N LYS A 107 10.61 -12.26 13.90
CA LYS A 107 10.53 -11.65 12.56
C LYS A 107 11.24 -10.29 12.62
N LYS A 108 12.40 -10.19 11.99
CA LYS A 108 13.15 -8.96 11.74
C LYS A 108 13.48 -8.89 10.25
N LEU A 109 13.31 -7.71 9.65
CA LEU A 109 13.61 -7.48 8.24
C LEU A 109 14.47 -6.22 8.12
N ARG A 110 15.69 -6.36 7.59
CA ARG A 110 16.60 -5.23 7.36
C ARG A 110 16.23 -4.48 6.08
N LEU A 111 16.55 -3.20 6.02
CA LEU A 111 16.27 -2.33 4.86
C LEU A 111 16.85 -2.88 3.54
N GLU A 112 18.07 -3.42 3.59
CA GLU A 112 18.74 -4.08 2.46
C GLU A 112 17.91 -5.27 1.93
N GLN A 113 17.23 -5.99 2.81
CA GLN A 113 16.44 -7.18 2.47
C GLN A 113 15.04 -6.85 1.95
N PHE A 114 14.69 -5.56 1.82
CA PHE A 114 13.41 -5.17 1.22
C PHE A 114 13.48 -5.45 -0.27
N GLU A 115 12.47 -6.17 -0.75
CA GLU A 115 12.32 -6.50 -2.17
C GLU A 115 11.22 -5.65 -2.78
N ARG A 116 10.12 -5.46 -2.04
CA ARG A 116 8.96 -4.72 -2.50
C ARG A 116 8.25 -4.01 -1.36
N VAL A 117 7.83 -2.78 -1.62
CA VAL A 117 6.97 -1.98 -0.76
C VAL A 117 5.77 -1.52 -1.57
N GLU A 118 4.60 -2.00 -1.17
CA GLU A 118 3.34 -1.68 -1.83
C GLU A 118 2.39 -0.98 -0.89
N THR A 119 1.64 -0.02 -1.39
CA THR A 119 0.60 0.62 -0.60
C THR A 119 -0.76 0.58 -1.30
N GLN A 120 -1.69 -0.11 -0.66
CA GLN A 120 -3.09 -0.14 -1.09
C GLN A 120 -3.87 0.99 -0.42
N ALA A 121 -4.58 1.79 -1.21
CA ALA A 121 -5.48 2.83 -0.71
C ALA A 121 -6.93 2.36 -0.80
N VAL A 122 -7.63 2.35 0.34
CA VAL A 122 -9.07 2.05 0.42
C VAL A 122 -9.79 3.32 0.83
N ARG A 123 -10.76 3.75 0.01
CA ARG A 123 -11.66 4.85 0.35
C ARG A 123 -12.66 4.38 1.41
N THR A 124 -12.85 5.15 2.48
CA THR A 124 -13.80 4.79 3.54
C THR A 124 -15.10 5.59 3.46
N ILE A 125 -15.04 6.91 3.70
CA ILE A 125 -16.22 7.77 3.87
C ILE A 125 -15.95 9.11 3.18
N LYS A 126 -16.97 9.67 2.53
CA LYS A 126 -16.99 11.04 2.00
C LYS A 126 -17.83 11.91 2.96
N LYS A 127 -17.29 13.02 3.46
CA LYS A 127 -18.02 14.00 4.28
C LYS A 127 -17.57 15.41 3.89
N GLY A 128 -18.52 16.27 3.49
CA GLY A 128 -18.26 17.68 3.11
C GLY A 128 -17.12 17.82 2.11
N GLY A 129 -17.24 17.17 0.94
CA GLY A 129 -16.20 17.20 -0.10
C GLY A 129 -14.91 16.45 0.16
N LYS A 130 -14.59 16.14 1.42
CA LYS A 130 -13.36 15.45 1.81
C LYS A 130 -13.52 13.94 1.72
N VAL A 131 -12.59 13.30 1.02
CA VAL A 131 -12.53 11.86 0.84
C VAL A 131 -11.50 11.27 1.81
N ARG A 132 -11.95 10.43 2.74
CA ARG A 132 -11.01 9.78 3.66
C ARG A 132 -10.42 8.51 3.04
N TYR A 133 -9.09 8.51 2.88
CA TYR A 133 -8.31 7.35 2.47
C TYR A 133 -7.74 6.62 3.68
N ARG A 134 -7.82 5.28 3.64
CA ARG A 134 -7.11 4.39 4.55
C ARG A 134 -6.06 3.63 3.74
N TYR A 135 -4.81 3.81 4.10
CA TYR A 135 -3.68 3.16 3.44
C TYR A 135 -3.34 1.86 4.16
N ARG A 136 -2.91 0.86 3.41
CA ARG A 136 -2.36 -0.38 3.92
C ARG A 136 -1.05 -0.63 3.20
N THR A 137 0.05 -0.46 3.91
CA THR A 137 1.40 -0.67 3.38
C THR A 137 1.84 -2.09 3.70
N GLN A 138 2.34 -2.78 2.69
CA GLN A 138 2.92 -4.12 2.77
C GLN A 138 4.38 -4.02 2.37
N ILE A 139 5.26 -4.47 3.25
CA ILE A 139 6.71 -4.52 3.03
C ILE A 139 7.09 -5.98 3.00
N ALA A 140 7.53 -6.43 1.83
CA ALA A 140 7.92 -7.80 1.57
C ALA A 140 9.45 -7.90 1.44
N GLY A 141 10.02 -8.87 2.13
CA GLY A 141 11.30 -9.47 1.78
C GLY A 141 11.13 -10.97 1.57
N ARG A 142 12.23 -11.67 1.29
CA ARG A 142 12.23 -13.07 0.85
C ARG A 142 11.30 -14.03 1.61
N LYS A 143 11.22 -13.92 2.94
CA LYS A 143 10.44 -14.85 3.80
C LYS A 143 9.54 -14.13 4.80
N VAL A 144 9.70 -12.83 4.96
CA VAL A 144 9.05 -12.04 6.00
C VAL A 144 8.32 -10.89 5.33
N GLU A 145 7.06 -10.75 5.69
CA GLU A 145 6.20 -9.67 5.24
C GLU A 145 5.69 -8.92 6.48
N PHE A 146 5.77 -7.59 6.43
CA PHE A 146 5.17 -6.70 7.40
C PHE A 146 4.04 -5.92 6.74
N THR A 147 2.84 -6.02 7.32
CA THR A 147 1.71 -5.18 6.94
C THR A 147 1.40 -4.23 8.10
N PHE A 148 1.29 -2.95 7.80
CA PHE A 148 0.69 -1.97 8.70
C PHE A 148 -0.29 -1.06 7.95
N ALA A 149 -1.27 -0.53 8.69
CA ALA A 149 -2.33 0.29 8.11
C ALA A 149 -2.25 1.73 8.63
N SER A 150 -2.74 2.66 7.85
CA SER A 150 -2.79 4.08 8.19
C SER A 150 -3.57 4.31 9.47
N GLY A 151 -2.95 5.02 10.41
CA GLY A 151 -3.48 5.29 11.73
C GLY A 151 -2.82 6.50 12.36
N GLY A 152 -3.41 7.67 12.15
CA GLY A 152 -3.02 8.92 12.81
C GLY A 152 -1.55 9.30 12.65
N LYS A 153 -1.02 10.02 13.65
CA LYS A 153 0.35 10.54 13.67
C LYS A 153 1.42 9.44 13.59
N SER A 154 1.15 8.28 14.19
CA SER A 154 2.12 7.16 14.23
C SER A 154 2.48 6.62 12.85
N TYR A 155 1.49 6.50 11.96
CA TYR A 155 1.71 6.09 10.58
C TYR A 155 2.47 7.15 9.78
N ARG A 156 2.09 8.43 9.92
CA ARG A 156 2.80 9.52 9.23
C ARG A 156 4.26 9.61 9.66
N ASN A 157 4.54 9.46 10.97
CA ASN A 157 5.91 9.40 11.45
C ASN A 157 6.68 8.20 10.89
N MET A 158 6.05 7.02 10.80
CA MET A 158 6.67 5.86 10.17
C MET A 158 6.98 6.10 8.68
N VAL A 159 6.05 6.67 7.92
CA VAL A 159 6.26 7.00 6.50
C VAL A 159 7.42 7.98 6.34
N ARG A 160 7.44 9.07 7.11
CA ARG A 160 8.49 10.10 7.06
C ARG A 160 9.89 9.56 7.37
N GLN A 161 9.99 8.62 8.31
CA GLN A 161 11.28 8.05 8.72
C GLN A 161 11.73 6.89 7.81
N LEU A 162 10.80 6.08 7.30
CA LEU A 162 11.11 4.85 6.59
C LEU A 162 11.21 5.02 5.08
N PHE A 163 10.25 5.69 4.44
CA PHE A 163 10.15 5.71 2.98
C PHE A 163 11.31 6.46 2.28
N PRO A 164 11.85 7.56 2.83
CA PRO A 164 13.03 8.20 2.24
C PRO A 164 14.29 7.34 2.22
N LEU A 165 14.38 6.33 3.09
CA LEU A 165 15.52 5.42 3.15
C LEU A 165 15.42 4.26 2.14
N ILE A 166 14.26 4.07 1.51
CA ILE A 166 14.01 3.00 0.56
C ILE A 166 14.26 3.52 -0.85
N HIS A 167 15.00 2.76 -1.66
CA HIS A 167 15.24 3.08 -3.07
C HIS A 167 13.93 3.05 -3.89
N ASP A 168 13.78 4.00 -4.83
CA ASP A 168 12.56 4.19 -5.64
C ASP A 168 12.12 2.92 -6.35
N ASP A 169 13.04 2.12 -6.88
CA ASP A 169 12.76 0.84 -7.56
C ASP A 169 12.05 -0.20 -6.69
N LYS A 170 12.17 -0.13 -5.36
CA LYS A 170 11.49 -1.04 -4.43
C LYS A 170 10.06 -0.61 -4.11
N MET A 171 9.70 0.64 -4.40
CA MET A 171 8.42 1.25 -4.01
C MET A 171 7.46 1.31 -5.20
N ASP A 172 6.21 0.89 -5.00
CA ASP A 172 5.15 1.19 -5.96
C ASP A 172 4.86 2.70 -6.01
N LEU A 173 4.23 3.15 -7.10
CA LEU A 173 3.92 4.56 -7.29
C LEU A 173 3.07 5.15 -6.15
N ARG A 174 2.14 4.36 -5.59
CA ARG A 174 1.34 4.77 -4.42
C ARG A 174 2.20 5.02 -3.18
N THR A 175 3.21 4.18 -2.92
CA THR A 175 4.15 4.39 -1.81
C THR A 175 5.00 5.62 -2.04
N ILE A 176 5.47 5.85 -3.27
CA ILE A 176 6.22 7.07 -3.63
C ILE A 176 5.37 8.32 -3.35
N GLU A 177 4.11 8.33 -3.75
CA GLU A 177 3.22 9.47 -3.44
C GLU A 177 3.05 9.72 -1.95
N LEU A 178 3.01 8.67 -1.14
CA LEU A 178 2.93 8.83 0.31
C LEU A 178 4.26 9.31 0.90
N ARG A 179 5.40 8.94 0.31
CA ARG A 179 6.69 9.49 0.71
C ARG A 179 6.72 11.00 0.44
N ASP A 180 6.28 11.40 -0.74
CA ASP A 180 6.46 12.76 -1.24
C ASP A 180 5.38 13.73 -0.75
N TYR A 181 4.13 13.27 -0.61
CA TYR A 181 2.97 14.15 -0.42
C TYR A 181 2.19 13.91 0.88
N LEU A 182 2.56 12.94 1.72
CA LEU A 182 1.85 12.70 2.99
C LEU A 182 2.31 13.67 4.10
N CYS A 183 1.57 14.76 4.27
CA CYS A 183 1.87 15.78 5.29
C CYS A 183 0.97 15.69 6.53
N ASP A 184 1.33 16.41 7.60
CA ASP A 184 0.42 16.59 8.73
C ASP A 184 -0.70 17.57 8.34
N PRO A 185 -1.96 17.36 8.79
CA PRO A 185 -3.06 18.25 8.45
C PRO A 185 -2.81 19.72 8.79
N LYS A 186 -2.12 20.01 9.91
CA LYS A 186 -1.80 21.38 10.33
C LYS A 186 -0.81 22.06 9.39
N GLU A 187 0.21 21.33 8.93
CA GLU A 187 1.20 21.83 7.97
C GLU A 187 0.49 22.13 6.64
N LEU A 188 -0.38 21.21 6.20
CA LEU A 188 -1.16 21.37 4.99
C LEU A 188 -2.11 22.58 5.06
N ASP A 189 -2.78 22.80 6.19
CA ASP A 189 -3.65 23.96 6.38
C ASP A 189 -2.86 25.29 6.35
N ALA A 190 -1.63 25.31 6.87
CA ALA A 190 -0.75 26.47 6.78
C ALA A 190 -0.35 26.77 5.32
N GLU A 191 0.07 25.75 4.56
CA GLU A 191 0.42 25.90 3.13
C GLU A 191 -0.76 26.38 2.28
N VAL A 192 -1.98 25.90 2.56
CA VAL A 192 -3.23 26.34 1.89
C VAL A 192 -3.50 27.82 2.13
N ASN A 193 -3.32 28.29 3.37
CA ASN A 193 -3.54 29.68 3.72
C ASN A 193 -2.47 30.58 3.12
N GLU A 194 -1.20 30.14 3.14
CA GLU A 194 -0.07 30.88 2.55
C GLU A 194 -0.25 31.10 1.05
N LEU A 195 -0.69 30.05 0.33
CA LEU A 195 -0.93 30.12 -1.11
C LEU A 195 -2.31 30.71 -1.48
N GLN A 196 -3.11 31.11 -0.48
CA GLN A 196 -4.40 31.79 -0.63
C GLN A 196 -5.41 30.97 -1.45
N LEU A 197 -5.53 29.67 -1.18
CA LEU A 197 -6.57 28.85 -1.78
C LEU A 197 -7.89 29.00 -0.99
N ALA A 198 -8.99 29.14 -1.73
CA ALA A 198 -10.31 29.16 -1.13
C ALA A 198 -10.63 27.82 -0.43
N SER A 199 -11.47 27.88 0.60
CA SER A 199 -11.86 26.68 1.35
C SER A 199 -12.69 25.72 0.49
N SER A 200 -12.72 24.44 0.88
CA SER A 200 -13.52 23.42 0.20
C SER A 200 -14.96 23.82 -0.03
N ASP A 201 -15.58 24.50 0.96
CA ASP A 201 -17.01 24.77 0.96
C ASP A 201 -17.37 25.86 -0.07
N VAL A 202 -16.47 26.83 -0.30
CA VAL A 202 -16.62 27.86 -1.33
C VAL A 202 -16.36 27.27 -2.72
N LEU A 203 -15.40 26.35 -2.84
CA LEU A 203 -15.06 25.73 -4.13
C LEU A 203 -16.07 24.68 -4.59
N GLU A 204 -16.89 24.13 -3.69
CA GLU A 204 -17.94 23.18 -4.05
C GLU A 204 -19.21 23.85 -4.58
N THR A 205 -19.47 25.10 -4.18
CA THR A 205 -20.59 25.91 -4.72
C THR A 205 -20.24 26.58 -6.05
N ALA A 206 -18.96 26.82 -6.33
CA ALA A 206 -18.50 27.34 -7.61
C ALA A 206 -18.65 26.31 -8.75
N THR A 207 -19.16 26.73 -9.91
CA THR A 207 -19.42 25.84 -11.05
C THR A 207 -18.11 25.26 -11.65
N PRO A 208 -18.05 23.96 -11.97
CA PRO A 208 -16.82 23.28 -12.38
C PRO A 208 -16.57 23.33 -13.90
N ASP A 209 -16.53 24.50 -14.52
CA ASP A 209 -16.22 24.63 -15.95
C ASP A 209 -14.73 24.80 -16.21
N PHE A 210 -14.00 23.68 -16.18
CA PHE A 210 -12.59 23.63 -16.62
C PHE A 210 -12.45 22.86 -17.95
N LYS A 211 -11.93 23.55 -18.98
CA LYS A 211 -11.56 22.97 -20.29
C LYS A 211 -10.06 23.15 -20.51
N LEU A 212 -9.30 22.05 -20.56
CA LEU A 212 -7.90 22.06 -21.01
C LEU A 212 -7.84 22.37 -22.52
N GLY A 213 -7.03 23.35 -22.92
CA GLY A 213 -6.67 23.59 -24.33
C GLY A 213 -7.62 24.52 -25.11
N GLY A 214 -8.41 25.36 -24.44
CA GLY A 214 -9.16 26.41 -25.12
C GLY A 214 -8.25 27.55 -25.58
N SER A 215 -7.94 27.63 -26.87
CA SER A 215 -7.49 28.89 -27.48
C SER A 215 -8.56 29.94 -27.20
N LYS A 216 -8.23 31.03 -26.48
CA LYS A 216 -9.10 32.20 -26.33
C LYS A 216 -9.46 32.70 -27.74
N ARG A 217 -10.63 32.31 -28.24
CA ARG A 217 -11.19 32.88 -29.47
C ARG A 217 -11.74 34.24 -29.03
N SER A 218 -10.97 35.28 -29.31
CA SER A 218 -11.45 36.66 -29.26
C SER A 218 -12.67 36.76 -30.18
N GLY A 219 -13.84 37.05 -29.61
CA GLY A 219 -15.09 37.13 -30.35
C GLY A 219 -16.29 37.31 -29.44
N SER A 220 -16.80 38.56 -29.44
CA SER A 220 -18.09 39.09 -28.98
C SER A 220 -18.37 39.22 -27.47
N ASP A 221 -18.15 40.46 -27.01
CA ASP A 221 -19.06 41.35 -26.29
C ASP A 221 -19.73 40.89 -24.99
N GLY A 222 -19.30 41.54 -23.90
CA GLY A 222 -20.04 41.67 -22.64
C GLY A 222 -19.22 41.27 -21.42
N VAL A 223 -18.65 42.27 -20.74
CA VAL A 223 -17.85 42.20 -19.50
C VAL A 223 -16.40 41.75 -19.74
N ALA A 224 -15.53 42.74 -19.93
CA ALA A 224 -14.12 42.60 -19.66
C ALA A 224 -13.96 42.16 -18.19
N ASP A 225 -13.48 40.93 -17.97
CA ASP A 225 -13.00 40.48 -16.68
C ASP A 225 -11.74 41.33 -16.36
N PRO A 226 -11.77 42.23 -15.36
CA PRO A 226 -10.63 43.11 -15.06
C PRO A 226 -9.44 42.36 -14.46
N ASP A 227 -9.63 41.10 -14.09
CA ASP A 227 -8.61 40.26 -13.47
C ASP A 227 -8.06 39.26 -14.50
N GLY A 228 -7.30 39.77 -15.47
CA GLY A 228 -6.24 38.94 -16.02
C GLY A 228 -5.31 38.61 -14.86
N GLU A 229 -5.44 37.40 -14.27
CA GLU A 229 -4.56 36.98 -13.17
C GLU A 229 -3.12 37.39 -13.54
N PRO A 230 -2.46 38.22 -12.72
CA PRO A 230 -1.11 38.69 -13.03
C PRO A 230 -0.25 37.47 -13.30
N ALA A 231 0.63 37.57 -14.30
CA ALA A 231 1.52 36.48 -14.71
C ALA A 231 2.12 35.84 -13.44
N MET A 232 1.64 34.63 -13.13
CA MET A 232 1.94 34.00 -11.86
C MET A 232 3.43 33.64 -11.85
N GLU A 233 4.13 34.05 -10.79
CA GLU A 233 5.52 33.68 -10.57
C GLU A 233 5.72 32.17 -10.76
N PRO A 234 6.68 31.74 -11.60
CA PRO A 234 6.84 30.32 -11.96
C PRO A 234 7.08 29.43 -10.73
N GLY A 235 7.79 29.94 -9.72
CA GLY A 235 7.98 29.23 -8.45
C GLY A 235 6.67 28.99 -7.69
N ARG A 236 5.76 29.98 -7.68
CA ARG A 236 4.45 29.85 -7.03
C ARG A 236 3.57 28.82 -7.74
N ALA A 237 3.61 28.75 -9.06
CA ALA A 237 2.86 27.76 -9.82
C ALA A 237 3.34 26.32 -9.56
N LEU A 238 4.65 26.09 -9.42
CA LEU A 238 5.20 24.77 -9.04
C LEU A 238 4.76 24.37 -7.63
N LEU A 239 4.84 25.30 -6.66
CA LEU A 239 4.37 25.07 -5.29
C LEU A 239 2.86 24.76 -5.24
N LEU A 240 2.05 25.42 -6.06
CA LEU A 240 0.63 25.11 -6.20
C LEU A 240 0.40 23.71 -6.78
N GLY A 241 1.22 23.27 -7.73
CA GLY A 241 1.18 21.90 -8.25
C GLY A 241 1.48 20.85 -7.18
N GLU A 242 2.53 21.07 -6.38
CA GLU A 242 2.89 20.20 -5.25
C GLU A 242 1.82 20.20 -4.17
N LEU A 243 1.29 21.38 -3.81
CA LEU A 243 0.18 21.51 -2.88
C LEU A 243 -1.06 20.78 -3.39
N GLY A 244 -1.36 20.86 -4.69
CA GLY A 244 -2.42 20.08 -5.33
C GLY A 244 -2.26 18.58 -5.12
N SER A 245 -1.03 18.06 -5.23
CA SER A 245 -0.71 16.65 -4.96
C SER A 245 -0.90 16.29 -3.47
N LYS A 246 -0.44 17.13 -2.54
CA LYS A 246 -0.66 16.96 -1.10
C LYS A 246 -2.15 16.95 -0.75
N LEU A 247 -2.91 17.90 -1.29
CA LEU A 247 -4.37 18.02 -1.11
C LEU A 247 -5.10 16.80 -1.67
N ARG A 248 -4.67 16.27 -2.81
CA ARG A 248 -5.20 15.00 -3.38
C ARG A 248 -4.98 13.83 -2.45
N VAL A 249 -3.77 13.65 -1.89
CA VAL A 249 -3.45 12.56 -0.95
C VAL A 249 -4.22 12.71 0.37
N ALA A 250 -4.46 13.95 0.81
CA ALA A 250 -5.33 14.27 1.94
C ALA A 250 -6.83 14.09 1.64
N GLY A 251 -7.21 13.98 0.35
CA GLY A 251 -8.59 13.82 -0.11
C GLY A 251 -9.41 15.10 -0.15
N ARG A 252 -8.77 16.27 -0.10
CA ARG A 252 -9.37 17.60 -0.30
C ARG A 252 -9.44 17.89 -1.81
N LEU A 253 -10.30 17.16 -2.51
CA LEU A 253 -10.26 17.10 -3.98
C LEU A 253 -10.68 18.40 -4.67
N ALA A 254 -11.53 19.22 -4.05
CA ALA A 254 -11.96 20.51 -4.59
C ALA A 254 -10.81 21.53 -4.58
N GLU A 255 -10.15 21.69 -3.44
CA GLU A 255 -8.97 22.56 -3.29
C GLU A 255 -7.81 22.10 -4.16
N ALA A 256 -7.58 20.78 -4.25
CA ALA A 256 -6.58 20.23 -5.16
C ALA A 256 -6.85 20.64 -6.62
N ARG A 257 -8.13 20.64 -7.03
CA ARG A 257 -8.52 21.07 -8.39
C ARG A 257 -8.14 22.52 -8.64
N GLU A 258 -8.40 23.38 -7.68
CA GLU A 258 -8.10 24.80 -7.77
C GLU A 258 -6.58 25.04 -7.85
N ALA A 259 -5.81 24.35 -7.00
CA ALA A 259 -4.36 24.42 -7.01
C ALA A 259 -3.78 23.99 -8.38
N PHE A 260 -4.23 22.86 -8.93
CA PHE A 260 -3.80 22.43 -10.26
C PHE A 260 -4.33 23.33 -11.39
N ARG A 261 -5.52 23.93 -11.26
CA ARG A 261 -6.06 24.88 -12.24
C ARG A 261 -5.10 26.04 -12.40
N ARG A 262 -4.73 26.69 -11.29
CA ARG A 262 -3.79 27.83 -11.28
C ARG A 262 -2.40 27.44 -11.77
N ALA A 263 -1.89 26.29 -11.32
CA ALA A 263 -0.59 25.79 -11.76
C ALA A 263 -0.56 25.50 -13.28
N LEU A 264 -1.60 24.87 -13.83
CA LEU A 264 -1.68 24.53 -15.27
C LEU A 264 -1.94 25.76 -16.14
N THR A 265 -2.53 26.83 -15.62
CA THR A 265 -2.63 28.11 -16.32
C THR A 265 -1.23 28.69 -16.58
N ALA A 266 -0.32 28.59 -15.61
CA ALA A 266 1.06 29.04 -15.76
C ALA A 266 1.90 28.06 -16.61
N PHE A 267 1.75 26.75 -16.40
CA PHE A 267 2.50 25.71 -17.11
C PHE A 267 1.59 24.70 -17.82
N PRO A 268 0.94 25.08 -18.93
CA PRO A 268 -0.02 24.21 -19.63
C PRO A 268 0.63 22.99 -20.31
N ASN A 269 1.95 23.04 -20.54
CA ASN A 269 2.70 22.03 -21.28
C ASN A 269 3.58 21.14 -20.40
N ASP A 270 3.59 21.35 -19.08
CA ASP A 270 4.38 20.52 -18.16
C ASP A 270 3.78 19.11 -18.05
N GLY A 271 4.56 18.12 -18.48
CA GLY A 271 4.17 16.71 -18.47
C GLY A 271 3.96 16.17 -17.05
N ARG A 272 4.74 16.62 -16.06
CA ARG A 272 4.62 16.15 -14.67
C ARG A 272 3.38 16.72 -14.00
N LEU A 273 3.09 18.00 -14.21
CA LEU A 273 1.88 18.62 -13.70
C LEU A 273 0.62 18.00 -14.32
N LEU A 274 0.64 17.73 -15.63
CA LEU A 274 -0.44 17.01 -16.32
C LEU A 274 -0.62 15.57 -15.81
N PHE A 275 0.49 14.89 -15.49
CA PHE A 275 0.47 13.56 -14.89
C PHE A 275 -0.23 13.58 -13.51
N GLU A 276 0.17 14.45 -12.60
CA GLU A 276 -0.47 14.58 -11.29
C GLU A 276 -1.94 15.03 -11.41
N PHE A 277 -2.24 15.95 -12.32
CA PHE A 277 -3.61 16.38 -12.60
C PHE A 277 -4.49 15.23 -13.12
N SER A 278 -3.97 14.37 -13.99
CA SER A 278 -4.69 13.17 -14.44
C SER A 278 -5.06 12.25 -13.28
N ARG A 279 -4.19 12.17 -12.26
CA ARG A 279 -4.39 11.34 -11.06
C ARG A 279 -5.39 12.00 -10.11
N LEU A 280 -5.43 13.33 -10.03
CA LEU A 280 -6.52 14.06 -9.36
C LEU A 280 -7.88 13.77 -10.02
N LEU A 281 -7.96 13.92 -11.35
CA LEU A 281 -9.21 13.64 -12.08
C LEU A 281 -9.69 12.20 -11.86
N ARG A 282 -8.77 11.24 -11.80
CA ARG A 282 -9.08 9.85 -11.48
C ARG A 282 -9.67 9.69 -10.08
N SER A 283 -9.10 10.36 -9.07
CA SER A 283 -9.62 10.37 -7.70
C SER A 283 -11.01 11.02 -7.63
N GLN A 284 -11.24 12.10 -8.36
CA GLN A 284 -12.56 12.76 -8.46
C GLN A 284 -13.59 11.88 -9.15
N ALA A 285 -13.25 11.28 -10.30
CA ALA A 285 -14.10 10.36 -11.02
C ALA A 285 -14.48 9.16 -10.15
N SER A 286 -13.52 8.56 -9.46
CA SER A 286 -13.79 7.47 -8.52
C SER A 286 -14.68 7.92 -7.36
N SER A 287 -14.48 9.12 -6.82
CA SER A 287 -15.29 9.67 -5.72
C SER A 287 -16.72 10.03 -6.11
N ALA A 288 -16.93 10.53 -7.33
CA ALA A 288 -18.24 10.97 -7.82
C ALA A 288 -19.00 9.88 -8.58
N GLY A 289 -18.31 8.82 -9.04
CA GLY A 289 -18.88 7.84 -9.95
C GLY A 289 -19.07 8.38 -11.38
N ASP A 290 -18.35 9.44 -11.75
CA ASP A 290 -18.54 10.15 -13.01
C ASP A 290 -17.65 9.58 -14.14
N ALA A 291 -18.28 8.99 -15.15
CA ALA A 291 -17.62 8.44 -16.32
C ALA A 291 -16.96 9.50 -17.22
N LYS A 292 -17.51 10.73 -17.29
CA LYS A 292 -16.94 11.81 -18.09
C LYS A 292 -15.62 12.29 -17.48
N LEU A 293 -15.57 12.44 -16.15
CA LEU A 293 -14.31 12.73 -15.45
C LEU A 293 -13.29 11.60 -15.64
N LEU A 294 -13.73 10.35 -15.68
CA LEU A 294 -12.85 9.21 -15.95
C LEU A 294 -12.22 9.28 -17.34
N GLN A 295 -13.00 9.65 -18.36
CA GLN A 295 -12.46 9.84 -19.72
C GLN A 295 -11.51 11.03 -19.79
N ARG A 296 -11.83 12.14 -19.10
CA ARG A 296 -10.92 13.28 -18.98
C ARG A 296 -9.60 12.90 -18.29
N SER A 297 -9.63 12.05 -17.26
CA SER A 297 -8.41 11.60 -16.59
C SER A 297 -7.51 10.80 -17.53
N ARG A 298 -8.09 9.90 -18.34
CA ARG A 298 -7.37 9.14 -19.36
C ARG A 298 -6.78 10.03 -20.45
N ALA A 299 -7.54 11.02 -20.93
CA ALA A 299 -7.06 11.99 -21.91
C ALA A 299 -5.89 12.81 -21.36
N ALA A 300 -6.00 13.30 -20.11
CA ALA A 300 -4.92 14.04 -19.45
C ALA A 300 -3.66 13.19 -19.28
N LEU A 301 -3.78 11.90 -18.95
CA LEU A 301 -2.62 11.01 -18.84
C LEU A 301 -1.94 10.77 -20.21
N ARG A 302 -2.73 10.63 -21.29
CA ARG A 302 -2.15 10.51 -22.64
C ARG A 302 -1.43 11.79 -23.06
N LEU A 303 -1.97 12.94 -22.72
CA LEU A 303 -1.31 14.22 -22.96
C LEU A 303 -0.02 14.32 -22.13
N ALA A 304 -0.04 13.94 -20.86
CA ALA A 304 1.14 13.87 -20.01
C ALA A 304 2.22 12.98 -20.63
N ALA A 305 1.85 11.80 -21.16
CA ALA A 305 2.77 10.88 -21.83
C ALA A 305 3.43 11.49 -23.08
N GLN A 306 2.69 12.29 -23.84
CA GLN A 306 3.23 13.00 -25.00
C GLN A 306 4.21 14.09 -24.60
N ARG A 307 3.94 14.81 -23.51
CA ARG A 307 4.80 15.90 -23.00
C ARG A 307 6.02 15.39 -22.23
N ALA A 308 5.93 14.22 -21.62
CA ALA A 308 6.99 13.55 -20.88
C ALA A 308 8.04 12.86 -21.78
N ALA A 309 8.04 13.10 -23.09
CA ALA A 309 8.82 12.32 -24.06
C ALA A 309 10.33 12.28 -23.78
N ALA A 310 10.87 13.27 -23.06
CA ALA A 310 12.29 13.36 -22.70
C ALA A 310 12.62 12.83 -21.28
N GLU A 311 11.63 12.43 -20.48
CA GLU A 311 11.83 12.01 -19.09
C GLU A 311 11.53 10.50 -18.91
N PRO A 312 12.55 9.61 -18.90
CA PRO A 312 12.33 8.16 -18.81
C PRO A 312 11.65 7.73 -17.50
N GLY A 313 12.00 8.36 -16.37
CA GLY A 313 11.37 8.08 -15.07
C GLY A 313 9.88 8.44 -15.05
N LEU A 314 9.49 9.56 -15.68
CA LEU A 314 8.09 9.96 -15.78
C LEU A 314 7.33 9.04 -16.75
N LEU A 315 7.92 8.68 -17.90
CA LEU A 315 7.35 7.69 -18.82
C LEU A 315 7.13 6.33 -18.15
N THR A 316 8.02 5.92 -17.26
CA THR A 316 7.89 4.68 -16.48
C THR A 316 6.69 4.76 -15.53
N SER A 317 6.59 5.84 -14.76
CA SER A 317 5.47 6.09 -13.85
C SER A 317 4.13 6.17 -14.57
N ILE A 318 4.10 6.82 -15.74
CA ILE A 318 2.93 6.88 -16.63
C ILE A 318 2.57 5.49 -17.17
N GLY A 319 3.57 4.69 -17.55
CA GLY A 319 3.39 3.30 -17.99
C GLY A 319 2.78 2.41 -16.91
N GLU A 320 3.23 2.54 -15.66
CA GLU A 320 2.67 1.86 -14.49
C GLU A 320 1.19 2.26 -14.27
N ILE A 321 0.85 3.54 -14.37
CA ILE A 321 -0.54 3.98 -14.28
C ILE A 321 -1.40 3.42 -15.42
N PHE A 322 -0.90 3.40 -16.64
CA PHE A 322 -1.64 2.78 -17.75
C PHE A 322 -1.89 1.29 -17.50
N LEU A 323 -0.92 0.57 -16.90
CA LEU A 323 -1.09 -0.81 -16.45
C LEU A 323 -2.20 -0.95 -15.38
N GLU A 324 -2.18 -0.09 -14.37
CA GLU A 324 -3.22 -0.05 -13.33
C GLU A 324 -4.61 0.23 -13.91
N TRP A 325 -4.70 1.11 -14.92
CA TRP A 325 -5.98 1.52 -15.53
C TRP A 325 -6.45 0.61 -16.67
N GLY A 326 -5.65 -0.39 -17.04
CA GLY A 326 -5.96 -1.39 -18.06
C GLY A 326 -5.67 -0.97 -19.51
N GLU A 327 -4.98 0.16 -19.74
CA GLU A 327 -4.61 0.62 -21.09
C GLU A 327 -3.29 -0.01 -21.56
N LEU A 328 -3.32 -1.33 -21.82
CA LEU A 328 -2.13 -2.15 -22.05
C LEU A 328 -1.25 -1.66 -23.21
N ASN A 329 -1.88 -1.22 -24.31
CA ASN A 329 -1.15 -0.72 -25.49
C ASN A 329 -0.43 0.61 -25.24
N ALA A 330 -0.99 1.46 -24.39
CA ALA A 330 -0.35 2.72 -24.00
C ALA A 330 0.76 2.45 -22.99
N ALA A 331 0.54 1.55 -22.04
CA ALA A 331 1.57 1.10 -21.11
C ALA A 331 2.81 0.55 -21.84
N ARG A 332 2.59 -0.38 -22.79
CA ARG A 332 3.68 -0.99 -23.56
C ARG A 332 4.54 0.04 -24.27
N ARG A 333 3.90 0.97 -24.99
CA ARG A 333 4.60 2.03 -25.73
C ARG A 333 5.45 2.91 -24.82
N ASN A 334 4.91 3.34 -23.68
CA ASN A 334 5.64 4.22 -22.76
C ASN A 334 6.77 3.49 -22.02
N LEU A 335 6.55 2.25 -21.58
CA LEU A 335 7.59 1.46 -20.91
C LEU A 335 8.71 1.07 -21.88
N GLN A 336 8.40 0.74 -23.14
CA GLN A 336 9.41 0.49 -24.17
C GLN A 336 10.25 1.75 -24.43
N LYS A 337 9.61 2.92 -24.59
CA LYS A 337 10.32 4.19 -24.74
C LYS A 337 11.23 4.47 -23.54
N ALA A 338 10.72 4.32 -22.32
CA ALA A 338 11.52 4.51 -21.10
C ALA A 338 12.72 3.57 -21.06
N SER A 339 12.53 2.28 -21.35
CA SER A 339 13.62 1.29 -21.38
C SER A 339 14.65 1.52 -22.49
N ALA A 340 14.23 2.11 -23.62
CA ALA A 340 15.14 2.44 -24.73
C ALA A 340 16.01 3.66 -24.40
N MET A 341 15.44 4.65 -23.71
CA MET A 341 16.17 5.84 -23.25
C MET A 341 17.10 5.51 -22.07
N GLU A 342 16.64 4.66 -21.16
CA GLU A 342 17.39 4.26 -19.98
C GLU A 342 17.40 2.72 -19.87
N PRO A 343 18.43 2.06 -20.44
CA PRO A 343 18.53 0.61 -20.40
C PRO A 343 18.60 0.04 -18.98
N ARG A 344 19.09 0.82 -18.00
CA ARG A 344 19.20 0.44 -16.58
C ARG A 344 17.93 0.74 -15.76
N ASN A 345 16.80 1.02 -16.40
CA ASN A 345 15.55 1.27 -15.68
C ASN A 345 14.88 -0.05 -15.25
N PHE A 346 15.06 -0.42 -13.98
CA PHE A 346 14.53 -1.65 -13.39
C PHE A 346 12.99 -1.71 -13.49
N LYS A 347 12.31 -0.63 -13.10
CA LYS A 347 10.84 -0.56 -13.10
C LYS A 347 10.23 -0.70 -14.49
N ALA A 348 10.84 -0.08 -15.50
CA ALA A 348 10.38 -0.22 -16.87
C ALA A 348 10.43 -1.70 -17.33
N ARG A 349 11.54 -2.40 -17.05
CA ARG A 349 11.71 -3.83 -17.37
C ARG A 349 10.70 -4.71 -16.63
N VAL A 350 10.49 -4.49 -15.32
CA VAL A 350 9.45 -5.20 -14.56
C VAL A 350 8.04 -4.90 -15.08
N GLY A 351 7.76 -3.66 -15.47
CA GLY A 351 6.50 -3.27 -16.11
C GLY A 351 6.26 -4.01 -17.44
N LEU A 352 7.30 -4.17 -18.26
CA LEU A 352 7.25 -4.95 -19.50
C LEU A 352 7.07 -6.45 -19.22
N ALA A 353 7.70 -7.01 -18.18
CA ALA A 353 7.47 -8.37 -17.73
C ALA A 353 6.00 -8.59 -17.31
N ASN A 354 5.41 -7.65 -16.55
CA ASN A 354 4.01 -7.69 -16.16
C ASN A 354 3.05 -7.63 -17.37
N LEU A 355 3.39 -6.86 -18.41
CA LEU A 355 2.64 -6.86 -19.67
C LEU A 355 2.74 -8.20 -20.40
N ALA A 356 3.94 -8.76 -20.50
CA ALA A 356 4.17 -10.05 -21.14
C ALA A 356 3.45 -11.20 -20.40
N LEU A 357 3.37 -11.14 -19.06
CA LEU A 357 2.60 -12.08 -18.25
C LEU A 357 1.11 -12.04 -18.60
N ARG A 358 0.54 -10.83 -18.78
CA ARG A 358 -0.87 -10.69 -19.17
C ARG A 358 -1.15 -11.21 -20.58
N ASP A 359 -0.16 -11.16 -21.47
CA ASP A 359 -0.26 -11.74 -22.81
C ASP A 359 -0.02 -13.26 -22.82
N GLY A 360 0.38 -13.87 -21.70
CA GLY A 360 0.76 -15.29 -21.63
C GLY A 360 2.11 -15.64 -22.25
N LYS A 361 2.96 -14.63 -22.54
CA LYS A 361 4.24 -14.83 -23.25
C LYS A 361 5.39 -15.10 -22.27
N LEU A 362 5.45 -16.30 -21.69
CA LEU A 362 6.43 -16.65 -20.64
C LEU A 362 7.90 -16.43 -21.05
N ALA A 363 8.29 -16.79 -22.28
CA ALA A 363 9.64 -16.52 -22.78
C ALA A 363 10.04 -15.03 -22.69
N HIS A 364 9.11 -14.12 -22.98
CA HIS A 364 9.36 -12.69 -22.87
C HIS A 364 9.45 -12.26 -21.40
N VAL A 365 8.65 -12.86 -20.52
CA VAL A 365 8.69 -12.60 -19.07
C VAL A 365 10.07 -12.93 -18.50
N ILE A 366 10.58 -14.12 -18.83
CA ILE A 366 11.90 -14.58 -18.38
C ILE A 366 12.98 -13.60 -18.84
N ASN A 367 12.98 -13.23 -20.12
CA ASN A 367 13.94 -12.28 -20.65
C ASN A 367 13.87 -10.93 -19.95
N GLN A 368 12.67 -10.36 -19.77
CA GLN A 368 12.50 -9.07 -19.10
C GLN A 368 12.92 -9.09 -17.62
N TYR A 369 12.73 -10.21 -16.90
CA TYR A 369 13.22 -10.32 -15.52
C TYR A 369 14.74 -10.56 -15.43
N ARG A 370 15.33 -11.32 -16.36
CA ARG A 370 16.80 -11.43 -16.48
C ARG A 370 17.41 -10.06 -16.75
N ASP A 371 16.81 -9.34 -17.68
CA ASP A 371 17.13 -7.96 -17.98
C ASP A 371 16.96 -7.06 -16.75
N ALA A 372 15.87 -7.16 -16.00
CA ALA A 372 15.67 -6.39 -14.78
C ALA A 372 16.75 -6.70 -13.74
N SER A 373 17.17 -7.96 -13.62
CA SER A 373 18.25 -8.34 -12.69
C SER A 373 19.59 -7.70 -13.04
N MET A 374 19.86 -7.43 -14.33
CA MET A 374 21.07 -6.71 -14.75
C MET A 374 20.96 -5.19 -14.56
N ALA A 375 19.74 -4.66 -14.60
CA ALA A 375 19.47 -3.24 -14.41
C ALA A 375 19.36 -2.82 -12.94
N ALA A 376 19.11 -3.77 -12.03
CA ALA A 376 18.91 -3.51 -10.61
C ALA A 376 20.15 -2.90 -9.93
N SER A 377 19.92 -1.90 -9.08
CA SER A 377 20.97 -1.22 -8.29
C SER A 377 21.34 -1.95 -6.99
N ASP A 378 20.44 -2.78 -6.46
CA ASP A 378 20.58 -3.43 -5.16
C ASP A 378 20.53 -4.97 -5.31
N LYS A 379 21.35 -5.67 -4.54
CA LYS A 379 21.37 -7.14 -4.44
C LYS A 379 19.98 -7.72 -4.16
N ALA A 380 19.17 -7.11 -3.30
CA ALA A 380 17.82 -7.64 -3.03
C ALA A 380 16.90 -7.59 -4.26
N LEU A 381 17.03 -6.54 -5.10
CA LEU A 381 16.30 -6.42 -6.36
C LEU A 381 16.83 -7.40 -7.41
N VAL A 382 18.15 -7.61 -7.48
CA VAL A 382 18.78 -8.64 -8.33
C VAL A 382 18.25 -10.01 -7.94
N ASP A 383 18.30 -10.36 -6.65
CA ASP A 383 17.85 -11.65 -6.13
C ASP A 383 16.33 -11.84 -6.37
N TYR A 384 15.54 -10.77 -6.26
CA TYR A 384 14.12 -10.80 -6.59
C TYR A 384 13.88 -11.08 -8.07
N ALA A 385 14.50 -10.32 -8.97
CA ALA A 385 14.32 -10.47 -10.40
C ALA A 385 14.81 -11.83 -10.92
N ARG A 386 15.95 -12.33 -10.41
CA ARG A 386 16.43 -13.68 -10.72
C ARG A 386 15.43 -14.74 -10.31
N ARG A 387 14.91 -14.67 -9.07
CA ARG A 387 13.91 -15.65 -8.61
C ARG A 387 12.64 -15.64 -9.44
N GLU A 388 12.17 -14.46 -9.87
CA GLU A 388 11.02 -14.40 -10.77
C GLU A 388 11.36 -14.97 -12.14
N ALA A 389 12.53 -14.66 -12.71
CA ALA A 389 12.99 -15.24 -13.97
C ALA A 389 13.09 -16.78 -13.92
N ASP A 390 13.72 -17.32 -12.87
CA ASP A 390 13.90 -18.76 -12.68
C ASP A 390 12.54 -19.46 -12.46
N TYR A 391 11.64 -18.83 -11.70
CA TYR A 391 10.29 -19.34 -11.50
C TYR A 391 9.53 -19.45 -12.82
N TYR A 392 9.56 -18.40 -13.65
CA TYR A 392 8.88 -18.41 -14.94
C TYR A 392 9.57 -19.29 -15.99
N ALA A 393 10.89 -19.50 -15.88
CA ALA A 393 11.61 -20.45 -16.72
C ALA A 393 11.16 -21.88 -16.42
N GLN A 394 11.10 -22.27 -15.15
CA GLN A 394 10.57 -23.58 -14.78
C GLN A 394 9.11 -23.76 -15.18
N LEU A 395 8.29 -22.72 -15.03
CA LEU A 395 6.90 -22.75 -15.47
C LEU A 395 6.74 -22.93 -16.99
N ASN A 396 7.73 -22.49 -17.77
CA ASN A 396 7.76 -22.59 -19.22
C ASN A 396 8.35 -23.92 -19.71
N ASP A 397 9.31 -24.47 -18.98
CA ASP A 397 10.11 -25.61 -19.42
C ASP A 397 9.62 -26.96 -18.86
N ASP A 398 8.93 -26.97 -17.71
CA ASP A 398 8.45 -28.17 -17.02
C ASP A 398 6.91 -28.18 -16.87
N ASP A 399 6.25 -29.00 -17.69
CA ASP A 399 4.79 -29.19 -17.69
C ASP A 399 4.27 -29.79 -16.37
N ASP A 400 5.04 -30.66 -15.71
CA ASP A 400 4.65 -31.25 -14.42
C ASP A 400 4.66 -30.19 -13.32
N TYR A 401 5.68 -29.33 -13.33
CA TYR A 401 5.74 -28.17 -12.45
C TYR A 401 4.59 -27.21 -12.71
N LEU A 402 4.30 -26.86 -13.97
CA LEU A 402 3.15 -26.04 -14.35
C LEU A 402 1.83 -26.63 -13.83
N ASN A 403 1.60 -27.92 -14.02
CA ASN A 403 0.40 -28.59 -13.53
C ASN A 403 0.32 -28.60 -11.98
N SER A 404 1.45 -28.70 -11.29
CA SER A 404 1.51 -28.59 -9.82
C SER A 404 1.15 -27.18 -9.33
N GLU A 405 1.64 -26.15 -10.04
CA GLU A 405 1.39 -24.73 -9.77
C GLU A 405 -0.08 -24.37 -10.00
N LEU A 406 -0.65 -24.81 -11.12
CA LEU A 406 -2.08 -24.63 -11.44
C LEU A 406 -2.96 -25.30 -10.38
N ARG A 407 -2.63 -26.53 -9.96
CA ARG A 407 -3.33 -27.20 -8.85
C ARG A 407 -3.24 -26.37 -7.57
N ARG A 408 -2.04 -25.90 -7.18
CA ARG A 408 -1.87 -25.08 -5.98
C ARG A 408 -2.72 -23.80 -6.05
N ILE A 409 -2.70 -23.09 -7.17
CA ILE A 409 -3.47 -21.87 -7.38
C ILE A 409 -4.97 -22.16 -7.27
N ASN A 410 -5.45 -23.24 -7.90
CA ASN A 410 -6.84 -23.64 -7.84
C ASN A 410 -7.27 -23.97 -6.40
N TRP A 411 -6.49 -24.79 -5.69
CA TRP A 411 -6.70 -25.09 -4.27
C TRP A 411 -6.70 -23.84 -3.38
N LEU A 412 -5.79 -22.89 -3.64
CA LEU A 412 -5.74 -21.62 -2.93
C LEU A 412 -7.01 -20.80 -3.16
N GLN A 413 -7.49 -20.71 -4.41
CA GLN A 413 -8.75 -20.02 -4.73
C GLN A 413 -9.95 -20.69 -4.06
N HIS A 414 -10.03 -22.02 -4.08
CA HIS A 414 -11.07 -22.78 -3.38
C HIS A 414 -11.01 -22.53 -1.88
N SER A 415 -9.83 -22.59 -1.25
CA SER A 415 -9.66 -22.31 0.18
C SER A 415 -10.08 -20.87 0.53
N LEU A 416 -9.80 -19.88 -0.32
CA LEU A 416 -10.27 -18.50 -0.14
C LEU A 416 -11.78 -18.34 -0.32
N ARG A 417 -12.41 -19.11 -1.21
CA ARG A 417 -13.89 -19.15 -1.36
C ARG A 417 -14.53 -19.80 -0.13
N ILE A 418 -14.02 -20.97 0.29
CA ILE A 418 -14.46 -21.68 1.49
C ILE A 418 -14.37 -20.76 2.71
N ARG A 419 -13.24 -20.07 2.91
CA ARG A 419 -13.07 -19.12 4.00
C ARG A 419 -14.17 -18.04 4.03
N ARG A 420 -14.49 -17.44 2.87
CA ARG A 420 -15.51 -16.38 2.80
C ARG A 420 -16.92 -16.91 3.02
N LEU A 421 -17.23 -18.08 2.46
CA LEU A 421 -18.53 -18.73 2.62
C LEU A 421 -18.72 -19.20 4.06
N ALA A 422 -17.75 -19.93 4.60
CA ALA A 422 -17.74 -20.41 5.97
C ALA A 422 -17.95 -19.27 6.98
N ALA A 423 -17.25 -18.14 6.82
CA ALA A 423 -17.45 -16.97 7.69
C ALA A 423 -18.86 -16.36 7.63
N ARG A 424 -19.50 -16.39 6.45
CA ARG A 424 -20.87 -15.89 6.29
C ARG A 424 -21.88 -16.85 6.91
N VAL A 425 -21.68 -18.16 6.67
CA VAL A 425 -22.52 -19.22 7.24
C VAL A 425 -22.41 -19.24 8.75
N THR A 426 -21.20 -19.18 9.34
CA THR A 426 -21.03 -19.11 10.79
C THR A 426 -21.79 -17.95 11.39
N ASN A 427 -21.64 -16.75 10.82
CA ASN A 427 -22.28 -15.55 11.36
C ASN A 427 -23.80 -15.62 11.21
N ALA A 428 -24.31 -16.09 10.08
CA ALA A 428 -25.75 -16.25 9.86
C ALA A 428 -26.35 -17.32 10.79
N SER A 429 -25.71 -18.49 10.90
CA SER A 429 -26.16 -19.58 11.76
C SER A 429 -26.16 -19.18 13.23
N ILE A 430 -25.18 -18.43 13.71
CA ILE A 430 -25.17 -17.89 15.09
C ILE A 430 -26.35 -16.94 15.31
N LEU A 431 -26.59 -16.00 14.39
CA LEU A 431 -27.69 -15.06 14.52
C LEU A 431 -29.06 -15.76 14.53
N VAL A 432 -29.26 -16.73 13.63
CA VAL A 432 -30.49 -17.52 13.58
C VAL A 432 -30.62 -18.38 14.84
N ALA A 433 -29.54 -19.00 15.32
CA ALA A 433 -29.58 -19.82 16.53
C ALA A 433 -30.01 -19.02 17.78
N LEU A 434 -29.57 -17.76 17.89
CA LEU A 434 -29.94 -16.88 19.01
C LEU A 434 -31.43 -16.50 18.99
N VAL A 435 -32.01 -16.28 17.80
CA VAL A 435 -33.44 -15.96 17.67
C VAL A 435 -34.31 -17.22 17.78
N ALA A 436 -33.91 -18.30 17.09
CA ALA A 436 -34.63 -19.57 17.06
C ALA A 436 -34.78 -20.19 18.45
N ALA A 437 -33.81 -19.98 19.35
CA ALA A 437 -33.86 -20.50 20.72
C ALA A 437 -35.11 -20.06 21.50
N TYR A 438 -35.73 -18.94 21.13
CA TYR A 438 -36.99 -18.47 21.74
C TYR A 438 -38.24 -19.17 21.22
N PHE A 439 -38.18 -19.76 20.02
CA PHE A 439 -39.33 -20.35 19.34
C PHE A 439 -39.27 -21.90 19.30
N ASP A 440 -38.10 -22.45 18.97
CA ASP A 440 -37.87 -23.89 18.88
C ASP A 440 -36.41 -24.24 19.21
N SER A 441 -36.25 -25.00 20.31
CA SER A 441 -34.95 -25.45 20.81
C SER A 441 -34.25 -26.46 19.89
N SER A 442 -35.02 -27.27 19.14
CA SER A 442 -34.50 -28.28 18.22
C SER A 442 -33.87 -27.62 16.99
N PHE A 443 -34.58 -26.65 16.40
CA PHE A 443 -34.09 -25.86 15.28
C PHE A 443 -32.84 -25.03 15.66
N ALA A 444 -32.83 -24.46 16.86
CA ALA A 444 -31.64 -23.78 17.39
C ALA A 444 -30.42 -24.73 17.49
N GLY A 445 -30.64 -25.99 17.90
CA GLY A 445 -29.59 -27.02 17.94
C GLY A 445 -28.95 -27.30 16.58
N ILE A 446 -29.75 -27.39 15.52
CA ILE A 446 -29.27 -27.55 14.13
C ILE A 446 -28.45 -26.34 13.69
N CYS A 447 -28.89 -25.13 14.05
CA CYS A 447 -28.15 -23.91 13.72
C CYS A 447 -26.78 -23.86 14.42
N TRP A 448 -26.69 -24.30 15.68
CA TRP A 448 -25.42 -24.39 16.41
C TRP A 448 -24.46 -25.44 15.85
N SER A 449 -24.95 -26.61 15.43
CA SER A 449 -24.12 -27.63 14.78
C SER A 449 -23.59 -27.14 13.43
N LEU A 450 -24.43 -26.47 12.64
CA LEU A 450 -24.03 -25.84 11.38
C LEU A 450 -23.00 -24.73 11.60
N ALA A 451 -23.17 -23.90 12.63
CA ALA A 451 -22.19 -22.87 13.01
C ALA A 451 -20.84 -23.49 13.41
N THR A 452 -20.85 -24.60 14.15
CA THR A 452 -19.63 -25.29 14.60
C THR A 452 -18.87 -25.90 13.42
N SER A 453 -19.57 -26.63 12.55
CA SER A 453 -18.98 -27.24 11.35
C SER A 453 -18.41 -26.20 10.39
N SER A 454 -19.14 -25.10 10.17
CA SER A 454 -18.65 -23.99 9.34
C SER A 454 -17.48 -23.24 9.96
N LEU A 455 -17.43 -23.08 11.29
CA LEU A 455 -16.27 -22.47 11.96
C LEU A 455 -15.04 -23.34 11.84
N PHE A 456 -15.18 -24.66 11.97
CA PHE A 456 -14.07 -25.59 11.77
C PHE A 456 -13.53 -25.51 10.33
N ALA A 457 -14.42 -25.50 9.33
CA ALA A 457 -14.03 -25.30 7.93
C ALA A 457 -13.32 -23.95 7.72
N TRP A 458 -13.78 -22.89 8.39
CA TRP A 458 -13.14 -21.58 8.37
C TRP A 458 -11.71 -21.62 8.94
N VAL A 459 -11.51 -22.24 10.11
CA VAL A 459 -10.18 -22.37 10.73
C VAL A 459 -9.26 -23.22 9.85
N LEU A 460 -9.74 -24.36 9.34
CA LEU A 460 -8.96 -25.24 8.46
C LEU A 460 -8.52 -24.51 7.17
N SER A 461 -9.40 -23.67 6.62
CA SER A 461 -9.07 -22.87 5.44
C SER A 461 -7.95 -21.86 5.69
N LEU A 462 -7.77 -21.36 6.92
CA LEU A 462 -6.65 -20.47 7.26
C LEU A 462 -5.31 -21.20 7.18
N PHE A 463 -5.28 -22.45 7.65
CA PHE A 463 -4.10 -23.30 7.55
C PHE A 463 -3.80 -23.64 6.08
N GLY A 464 -4.82 -24.02 5.31
CA GLY A 464 -4.71 -24.26 3.87
C GLY A 464 -4.15 -23.06 3.10
N ILE A 465 -4.67 -21.85 3.36
CA ILE A 465 -4.16 -20.61 2.74
C ILE A 465 -2.69 -20.35 3.11
N LYS A 466 -2.29 -20.59 4.36
CA LYS A 466 -0.91 -20.36 4.79
C LYS A 466 0.08 -21.33 4.15
N LEU A 467 -0.34 -22.59 3.94
CA LEU A 467 0.47 -23.63 3.33
C LEU A 467 0.57 -23.44 1.80
N LEU A 468 -0.58 -23.22 1.14
CA LEU A 468 -0.68 -23.02 -0.31
C LEU A 468 -0.26 -21.62 -0.79
N GLY A 469 -0.21 -20.64 0.12
CA GLY A 469 0.14 -19.26 -0.21
C GLY A 469 1.64 -19.05 -0.47
N ARG A 470 2.49 -20.00 -0.07
CA ARG A 470 3.91 -19.98 -0.42
C ARG A 470 4.10 -20.66 -1.77
N ARG A 471 4.86 -20.02 -2.66
CA ARG A 471 5.26 -20.67 -3.91
C ARG A 471 6.08 -21.92 -3.59
N SER A 472 5.89 -22.98 -4.39
CA SER A 472 6.76 -24.15 -4.34
C SER A 472 8.18 -23.65 -4.61
N THR A 473 9.12 -23.97 -3.72
CA THR A 473 10.51 -23.65 -4.03
C THR A 473 10.93 -24.50 -5.22
N PRO A 474 11.62 -23.91 -6.21
CA PRO A 474 12.17 -24.65 -7.33
C PRO A 474 12.95 -25.85 -6.78
N ARG A 475 12.65 -27.07 -7.25
CA ARG A 475 13.60 -28.17 -7.10
C ARG A 475 14.75 -27.80 -8.02
N LEU A 476 15.83 -27.28 -7.45
CA LEU A 476 17.09 -27.26 -8.18
C LEU A 476 17.40 -28.74 -8.40
N VAL A 477 17.30 -29.20 -9.64
CA VAL A 477 17.88 -30.48 -10.03
C VAL A 477 19.37 -30.32 -9.74
N GLU A 478 19.86 -31.08 -8.76
CA GLU A 478 21.28 -31.09 -8.37
C GLU A 478 22.17 -31.54 -9.51
#